data_AF-X1HGZ1-F1
#
_entry.id   AF-X1HGZ1-F1
#
_cell.length_a   1.000
_cell.length_b   1.000
_cell.length_c   1.000
_cell.angle_alpha   90.00
_cell.angle_beta   90.00
_cell.angle_gamma   90.00
#
_symmetry.space_group_name_H-M   'P 1'
#
loop_
_entity.id
_entity.type
_entity.pdbx_description
1 polymer ?
#
loop_
_entity_poly.entity_id
_entity_poly.type
_entity_poly.pdbx_seq_one_letter_code
_entity_poly.pdbx_strand_id
1 'polypeptide(L)'
;AVLSILPEKYKVPAVDGVIKKRAIRPSRLRMILGDPSEAVESSKIMSLLDQIFHIVEIRPYQGAILHPLFDGIASNFLSEDKQTQRYLRLCFEIEDLSAAAGEIQSDFALAVCRKKN
;
A
#
# COMPACT_ATOMS: atom_id res chain seq x y z
N ALA A 1 -11.57 3.43 8.89
CA ALA A 1 -11.68 2.08 9.47
C ALA A 1 -10.40 1.72 10.24
N VAL A 2 -9.25 1.57 9.58
CA VAL A 2 -8.00 1.19 10.28
C VAL A 2 -7.36 2.34 11.05
N LEU A 3 -7.21 3.52 10.43
CA LEU A 3 -6.60 4.70 11.07
C LEU A 3 -7.25 5.10 12.42
N SER A 4 -8.54 4.83 12.61
CA SER A 4 -9.26 5.16 13.85
C SER A 4 -8.87 4.29 15.05
N ILE A 5 -8.28 3.10 14.83
CA ILE A 5 -7.83 2.23 15.93
C ILE A 5 -6.47 2.68 16.48
N LEU A 6 -5.75 3.53 15.74
CA LEU A 6 -4.43 4.02 16.12
C LEU A 6 -4.55 5.20 17.11
N PRO A 7 -3.77 5.17 18.22
CA PRO A 7 -3.61 6.31 19.10
C PRO A 7 -3.12 7.55 18.35
N GLU A 8 -3.47 8.74 18.85
CA GLU A 8 -3.09 10.01 18.24
C GLU A 8 -1.59 10.16 18.03
N LYS A 9 -0.76 9.69 18.97
CA LYS A 9 0.70 9.73 18.87
C LYS A 9 1.26 9.05 17.61
N TYR A 10 0.56 8.07 17.04
CA TYR A 10 1.00 7.37 15.82
C TYR A 10 0.49 8.02 14.53
N LYS A 11 -0.39 9.02 14.63
CA LYS A 11 -1.05 9.65 13.48
C LYS A 11 -0.43 11.00 13.12
N VAL A 12 0.66 11.41 13.77
CA VAL A 12 1.29 12.73 13.56
C VAL A 12 2.40 12.60 12.51
N PRO A 13 2.26 13.18 11.31
CA PRO A 13 3.31 13.13 10.30
C PRO A 13 4.55 13.90 10.75
N ALA A 14 5.73 13.44 10.31
CA ALA A 14 6.99 14.11 10.61
C ALA A 14 7.14 15.49 9.91
N VAL A 15 6.40 15.72 8.83
CA VAL A 15 6.56 16.89 7.96
C VAL A 15 5.87 18.14 8.52
N ASP A 16 4.60 18.03 8.91
CA ASP A 16 3.76 19.17 9.31
C ASP A 16 3.23 19.07 10.75
N GLY A 17 3.39 17.91 11.40
CA GLY A 17 2.90 17.67 12.76
C GLY A 17 1.36 17.64 12.89
N VAL A 18 0.61 17.67 11.79
CA VAL A 18 -0.85 17.73 11.81
C VAL A 18 -1.42 16.31 11.84
N ILE A 19 -2.21 15.97 12.86
CA ILE A 19 -2.82 14.64 13.00
C ILE A 19 -3.51 14.22 11.70
N LYS A 20 -3.03 13.11 11.11
CA LYS A 20 -3.64 12.45 9.95
C LYS A 20 -5.03 11.96 10.33
N LYS A 21 -6.05 12.60 9.74
CA LYS A 21 -7.47 12.28 9.98
C LYS A 21 -8.01 11.24 9.01
N ARG A 22 -7.40 11.10 7.84
CA ARG A 22 -7.87 10.21 6.76
C ARG A 22 -6.69 9.57 6.05
N ALA A 23 -6.83 8.29 5.72
CA ALA A 23 -6.01 7.59 4.74
C ALA A 23 -6.83 7.51 3.46
N ILE A 24 -6.40 8.20 2.40
CA ILE A 24 -7.17 8.34 1.16
C ILE A 24 -6.42 7.64 0.04
N ARG A 25 -7.08 6.70 -0.63
CA ARG A 25 -6.58 6.14 -1.86
C ARG A 25 -6.68 7.19 -2.98
N PRO A 26 -5.59 7.50 -3.71
CA PRO A 26 -5.65 8.48 -4.77
C PRO A 26 -6.58 7.99 -5.90
N SER A 27 -7.47 8.86 -6.36
CA SER A 27 -8.24 8.61 -7.58
C SER A 27 -7.35 8.77 -8.81
N ARG A 28 -7.69 8.09 -9.92
CA ARG A 28 -7.01 8.27 -11.21
C ARG A 28 -6.96 9.73 -11.67
N LEU A 29 -8.04 10.51 -11.50
CA LEU A 29 -8.06 11.93 -11.85
C LEU A 29 -7.05 12.73 -11.01
N ARG A 30 -6.98 12.48 -9.70
CA ARG A 30 -5.99 13.12 -8.81
C ARG A 30 -4.56 12.79 -9.22
N MET A 31 -4.28 11.56 -9.64
CA MET A 31 -2.96 11.17 -10.16
C MET A 31 -2.64 11.94 -11.43
N ILE A 32 -3.55 11.96 -12.41
CA ILE A 32 -3.40 12.69 -13.68
C ILE A 32 -3.15 14.19 -13.46
N LEU A 33 -3.86 14.81 -12.51
CA LEU A 33 -3.71 16.23 -12.19
C LEU A 33 -2.40 16.53 -11.42
N GLY A 34 -1.89 15.58 -10.65
CA GLY A 34 -0.64 15.74 -9.91
C GLY A 34 0.58 15.54 -10.82
N ASP A 35 0.66 14.37 -11.44
CA ASP A 35 1.66 14.04 -12.44
C ASP A 35 1.09 12.97 -13.40
N PRO A 36 0.74 13.33 -14.66
CA PRO A 36 0.19 12.38 -15.62
C PRO A 36 1.22 11.37 -16.14
N SER A 37 2.52 11.58 -15.89
CA SER A 37 3.56 10.61 -16.23
C SER A 37 3.64 9.46 -15.22
N GLU A 38 3.18 9.68 -13.99
CA GLU A 38 3.21 8.66 -12.93
C GLU A 38 1.94 7.79 -12.92
N ALA A 39 2.14 6.47 -13.06
CA ALA A 39 1.21 5.39 -12.71
C ALA A 39 -0.23 5.44 -13.31
N VAL A 40 -0.53 6.36 -14.24
CA VAL A 40 -1.85 6.54 -14.87
C VAL A 40 -2.37 5.30 -15.61
N GLU A 41 -1.46 4.47 -16.12
CA GLU A 41 -1.75 3.23 -16.86
C GLU A 41 -1.14 1.99 -16.18
N SER A 42 -0.87 2.08 -14.87
CA SER A 42 -0.31 0.98 -14.07
C SER A 42 -1.14 -0.31 -14.14
N SER A 43 -2.46 -0.21 -14.31
CA SER A 43 -3.37 -1.34 -14.49
C SER A 43 -3.06 -2.21 -15.72
N LYS A 44 -2.38 -1.66 -16.73
CA LYS A 44 -1.99 -2.39 -17.94
C LYS A 44 -0.70 -3.19 -17.78
N ILE A 45 0.12 -2.90 -16.76
CA ILE A 45 1.45 -3.50 -16.60
C ILE A 45 1.35 -5.04 -16.60
N MET A 46 0.45 -5.62 -15.81
CA MET A 46 0.34 -7.07 -15.70
C MET A 46 -0.12 -7.73 -17.02
N SER A 47 -1.06 -7.11 -17.73
CA SER A 47 -1.52 -7.59 -19.04
C SER A 47 -0.41 -7.50 -20.10
N LEU A 48 0.34 -6.39 -20.11
CA LEU A 48 1.46 -6.20 -21.04
C LEU A 48 2.64 -7.13 -20.72
N LEU A 49 2.91 -7.41 -19.44
CA LEU A 49 3.93 -8.38 -19.04
C LEU A 49 3.63 -9.76 -19.62
N ASP A 50 2.38 -10.21 -19.55
CA ASP A 50 1.95 -11.50 -20.12
C ASP A 50 2.06 -11.52 -21.66
N GLN A 51 1.82 -10.38 -22.31
CA GLN A 51 1.99 -10.25 -23.76
C GLN A 51 3.45 -10.32 -24.20
N ILE A 52 4.36 -9.69 -23.47
CA ILE A 52 5.77 -9.49 -23.88
C ILE A 52 6.70 -10.59 -23.34
N PHE A 53 6.41 -11.13 -22.16
CA PHE A 53 7.29 -12.08 -21.45
C PHE A 53 6.59 -13.40 -21.13
N HIS A 54 7.38 -14.45 -20.94
CA HIS A 54 6.91 -15.64 -20.25
C HIS A 54 6.97 -15.38 -18.74
N ILE A 55 5.81 -15.28 -18.11
CA ILE A 55 5.71 -15.08 -16.66
C ILE A 55 6.12 -16.39 -15.97
N VAL A 56 7.16 -16.31 -15.15
CA VAL A 56 7.66 -17.45 -14.35
C VAL A 56 6.93 -17.48 -13.01
N GLU A 57 6.77 -16.31 -12.39
CA GLU A 57 6.14 -16.18 -11.07
C GLU A 57 5.57 -14.78 -10.88
N ILE A 58 4.40 -14.69 -10.23
CA ILE A 58 3.87 -13.43 -9.69
C ILE A 58 3.61 -13.64 -8.21
N ARG A 59 4.14 -12.73 -7.38
CA ARG A 59 3.85 -12.66 -5.95
C ARG A 59 3.23 -11.31 -5.62
N PRO A 60 1.94 -11.25 -5.24
CA PRO A 60 1.39 -10.04 -4.66
C PRO A 60 2.07 -9.75 -3.31
N TYR A 61 2.33 -8.49 -3.00
CA TYR A 61 2.89 -8.07 -1.70
C TYR A 61 2.05 -6.96 -1.03
N GLN A 62 0.72 -7.06 -1.18
CA GLN A 62 -0.28 -6.28 -0.44
C GLN A 62 -0.22 -4.77 -0.74
N GLY A 63 -0.53 -3.90 0.23
CA GLY A 63 -0.45 -2.45 0.12
C GLY A 63 -1.76 -1.69 -0.16
N ALA A 64 -2.90 -2.35 -0.32
CA ALA A 64 -4.17 -1.64 -0.57
C ALA A 64 -4.68 -0.82 0.63
N ILE A 65 -4.30 -1.23 1.85
CA ILE A 65 -4.60 -0.55 3.11
C ILE A 65 -3.34 0.07 3.69
N LEU A 66 -2.26 -0.70 3.81
CA LEU A 66 -1.09 -0.27 4.57
C LEU A 66 -0.33 0.88 3.92
N HIS A 67 -0.25 0.91 2.59
CA HIS A 67 0.41 1.99 1.87
C HIS A 67 -0.26 3.36 2.12
N PRO A 68 -1.57 3.55 1.87
CA PRO A 68 -2.21 4.82 2.18
C PRO A 68 -2.32 5.11 3.68
N LEU A 69 -2.34 4.07 4.53
CA LEU A 69 -2.35 4.21 5.99
C LEU A 69 -1.05 4.84 6.49
N PHE A 70 0.10 4.26 6.13
CA PHE A 70 1.40 4.67 6.64
C PHE A 70 2.03 5.83 5.90
N ASP A 71 1.48 6.22 4.74
CA ASP A 71 1.88 7.44 4.03
C ASP A 71 1.96 8.65 4.99
N GLY A 72 3.14 9.26 5.05
CA GLY A 72 3.45 10.39 5.94
C GLY A 72 3.61 10.07 7.43
N ILE A 73 3.22 8.87 7.92
CA ILE A 73 3.25 8.52 9.36
C ILE A 73 4.08 7.28 9.69
N ALA A 74 4.72 6.63 8.72
CA ALA A 74 5.53 5.43 8.91
C ALA A 74 6.64 5.61 9.96
N SER A 75 7.23 6.81 10.03
CA SER A 75 8.27 7.17 11.01
C SER A 75 7.82 7.05 12.47
N ASN A 76 6.51 7.05 12.74
CA ASN A 76 5.99 6.90 14.11
C ASN A 76 6.11 5.47 14.65
N PHE A 77 6.47 4.51 13.80
CA PHE A 77 6.52 3.09 14.13
C PHE A 77 7.94 2.51 14.18
N LEU A 78 8.96 3.36 14.30
CA LEU A 78 10.37 2.94 14.36
C LEU A 78 10.78 2.34 15.70
N SER A 79 9.98 2.53 16.76
CA SER A 79 10.27 1.99 18.09
C SER A 79 10.01 0.48 18.16
N GLU A 80 10.91 -0.26 18.79
CA GLU A 80 10.77 -1.70 19.07
C GLU A 80 9.94 -1.99 20.33
N ASP A 81 9.35 -0.96 20.96
CA ASP A 81 8.52 -1.17 22.14
C ASP A 81 7.28 -2.03 21.84
N LYS A 82 6.83 -2.75 22.88
CA LYS A 82 5.71 -3.70 22.77
C LYS A 82 4.42 -3.07 22.24
N GLN A 83 4.16 -1.80 22.54
CA GLN A 83 2.94 -1.12 22.10
C GLN A 83 3.01 -0.82 20.60
N THR A 84 4.11 -0.24 20.12
CA THR A 84 4.32 0.04 18.69
C THR A 84 4.22 -1.23 17.87
N GLN A 85 4.92 -2.28 18.31
CA GLN A 85 4.91 -3.58 17.65
C GLN A 85 3.51 -4.23 17.64
N ARG A 86 2.70 -4.02 18.69
CA ARG A 86 1.31 -4.50 18.73
C ARG A 86 0.43 -3.80 17.71
N TYR A 87 0.55 -2.48 17.55
CA TYR A 87 -0.24 -1.76 16.55
C TYR A 87 0.18 -2.08 15.12
N LEU A 88 1.48 -2.23 14.86
CA LEU A 88 1.96 -2.70 13.55
C LEU A 88 1.36 -4.05 13.18
N ARG A 89 1.47 -5.04 14.08
CA ARG A 89 0.87 -6.37 13.86
C ARG A 89 -0.63 -6.30 13.62
N LEU A 90 -1.36 -5.51 14.41
CA LEU A 90 -2.79 -5.33 14.21
C LEU A 90 -3.11 -4.75 12.81
N CYS A 91 -2.35 -3.77 12.35
CA CYS A 91 -2.52 -3.23 11.00
C CYS A 91 -2.24 -4.27 9.92
N PHE A 92 -1.19 -5.08 10.08
CA PHE A 92 -0.83 -6.15 9.14
C PHE A 92 -1.92 -7.22 9.09
N GLU A 93 -2.38 -7.69 10.24
CA GLU A 93 -3.47 -8.68 10.34
C GLU A 93 -4.75 -8.21 9.66
N ILE A 94 -5.08 -6.91 9.76
CA ILE A 94 -6.25 -6.36 9.07
C ILE A 94 -6.09 -6.45 7.54
N GLU A 95 -4.93 -6.09 6.99
CA GLU A 95 -4.71 -6.19 5.54
C GLU A 95 -4.71 -7.65 5.07
N ASP A 96 -4.04 -8.54 5.81
CA ASP A 96 -3.97 -9.97 5.49
C ASP A 96 -5.35 -10.63 5.51
N LEU A 97 -6.17 -10.34 6.53
CA LEU A 97 -7.53 -10.88 6.64
C LEU A 97 -8.46 -10.33 5.55
N SER A 98 -8.42 -9.03 5.27
CA SER A 98 -9.22 -8.45 4.17
C SER A 98 -8.79 -9.00 2.81
N ALA A 99 -7.50 -9.24 2.59
CA ALA A 99 -7.00 -9.87 1.37
C ALA A 99 -7.44 -11.33 1.27
N ALA A 100 -7.34 -12.10 2.36
CA ALA A 100 -7.79 -13.50 2.42
C ALA A 100 -9.30 -13.65 2.22
N ALA A 101 -10.08 -12.67 2.69
CA ALA A 101 -11.53 -12.59 2.47
C ALA A 101 -11.91 -12.11 1.05
N GLY A 102 -10.94 -11.66 0.23
CA GLY A 102 -11.17 -11.14 -1.12
C GLY A 102 -11.81 -9.74 -1.15
N GLU A 103 -11.83 -9.02 -0.03
CA GLU A 103 -12.39 -7.66 0.08
C GLU A 103 -11.48 -6.62 -0.58
N ILE A 104 -10.19 -6.91 -0.63
CA ILE A 104 -9.17 -6.07 -1.24
C ILE A 104 -8.27 -6.90 -2.16
N GLN A 105 -7.77 -6.26 -3.20
CA GLN A 105 -6.70 -6.80 -4.04
C GLN A 105 -5.38 -6.14 -3.66
N SER A 106 -4.25 -6.80 -3.92
CA SER A 106 -2.95 -6.18 -3.69
C SER A 106 -2.67 -5.08 -4.71
N ASP A 107 -2.14 -3.96 -4.23
CA ASP A 107 -1.75 -2.83 -5.09
C ASP A 107 -0.35 -3.02 -5.67
N PHE A 108 0.43 -3.92 -5.07
CA PHE A 108 1.77 -4.24 -5.53
C PHE A 108 1.98 -5.73 -5.80
N ALA A 109 2.87 -6.01 -6.75
CA ALA A 109 3.31 -7.35 -7.07
C ALA A 109 4.78 -7.37 -7.48
N LEU A 110 5.46 -8.47 -7.15
CA LEU A 110 6.74 -8.86 -7.73
C LEU A 110 6.45 -9.85 -8.87
N ALA A 111 6.95 -9.57 -10.06
CA ALA A 111 6.86 -10.47 -11.20
C ALA A 111 8.26 -10.91 -11.64
N VAL A 112 8.48 -12.22 -11.72
CA VAL A 112 9.67 -12.83 -12.32
C VAL A 112 9.30 -13.29 -13.73
N CYS A 113 10.02 -12.76 -14.72
CA CYS A 113 9.70 -12.93 -16.13
C CYS A 113 10.92 -13.42 -16.90
N ARG A 114 10.68 -14.27 -17.90
CA ARG A 114 11.67 -14.69 -18.90
C ARG A 114 11.32 -14.07 -20.25
N LYS A 115 12.34 -13.64 -20.99
CA LYS A 115 12.17 -13.13 -22.36
C LYS A 115 11.48 -14.19 -23.23
N LYS A 116 10.48 -13.79 -24.02
CA LYS A 116 9.94 -14.62 -25.11
C LYS A 116 10.99 -14.70 -26.23
N ASN A 117 11.20 -15.90 -26.76
CA ASN A 117 12.11 -16.11 -27.89
C ASN A 117 11.53 -15.51 -29.17
#